data_AF-A0A662VGM7-F1
#
_entry.id   AF-A0A662VGM7-F1
#
_cell.length_a   1.000
_cell.length_b   1.000
_cell.length_c   1.000
_cell.angle_alpha   90.00
_cell.angle_beta   90.00
_cell.angle_gamma   90.00
#
_symmetry.space_group_name_H-M   'P 1'
#
loop_
_entity.id
_entity.type
_entity.pdbx_description
1 polymer ?
#
loop_
_entity_poly.entity_id
_entity_poly.type
_entity_poly.pdbx_seq_one_letter_code
_entity_poly.pdbx_strand_id
1 'polypeptide(L)'
;MVELYEYNNEVKKHGFYLKPIHIVVKKNSSGDKIKYYYFGRYWYKIIPVKRKNRRSIKWVYVGKNKPLSNLPDPPRNPLEGLVIKISNERIEIISSNKNILENIKKLLREASQ
;
A
#
# COMPACT_ATOMS: atom_id res chain seq x y z
N MET A 1 5.46 -6.35 11.07
CA MET A 1 4.04 -6.24 10.65
C MET A 1 3.07 -6.08 11.82
N VAL A 2 3.39 -6.59 13.02
CA VAL A 2 2.62 -6.36 14.25
C VAL A 2 2.37 -4.87 14.51
N GLU A 3 3.40 -4.03 14.34
CA GLU A 3 3.33 -2.58 14.53
C GLU A 3 2.24 -1.88 13.70
N LEU A 4 2.04 -2.24 12.43
CA LEU A 4 1.04 -1.59 11.59
C LEU A 4 -0.39 -1.99 11.97
N TYR A 5 -0.57 -3.22 12.42
CA TYR A 5 -1.86 -3.70 12.90
C TYR A 5 -2.26 -2.99 14.18
N GLU A 6 -1.34 -2.88 15.14
CA GLU A 6 -1.53 -2.14 16.39
C GLU A 6 -1.78 -0.66 16.12
N TYR A 7 -0.97 -0.04 15.26
CA TYR A 7 -1.18 1.33 14.81
C TYR A 7 -2.58 1.55 14.23
N ASN A 8 -3.02 0.67 13.31
CA ASN A 8 -4.36 0.75 12.73
C ASN A 8 -5.49 0.52 13.74
N ASN A 9 -5.25 -0.25 14.81
CA ASN A 9 -6.20 -0.40 15.90
C ASN A 9 -6.39 0.88 16.72
N GLU A 10 -5.37 1.73 16.79
CA GLU A 10 -5.44 3.04 17.42
C GLU A 10 -6.12 4.05 16.49
N VAL A 11 -5.63 4.22 15.26
CA VAL A 11 -6.12 5.26 14.34
C VAL A 11 -7.54 5.02 13.82
N LYS A 12 -8.03 3.76 13.81
CA LYS A 12 -9.42 3.46 13.40
C LYS A 12 -10.46 4.13 14.29
N LYS A 13 -10.13 4.44 15.54
CA LYS A 13 -11.00 5.18 16.47
C LYS A 13 -11.31 6.60 15.95
N HIS A 14 -10.41 7.15 15.14
CA HIS A 14 -10.57 8.44 14.47
C HIS A 14 -11.20 8.31 13.06
N GLY A 15 -11.63 7.12 12.66
CA GLY A 15 -12.21 6.85 11.35
C GLY A 15 -11.19 6.77 10.21
N PHE A 16 -9.90 6.63 10.51
CA PHE A 16 -8.83 6.52 9.52
C PHE A 16 -8.17 5.14 9.53
N TYR A 17 -7.53 4.82 8.42
CA TYR A 17 -6.77 3.59 8.25
C TYR A 17 -5.58 3.85 7.34
N LEU A 18 -4.42 3.29 7.72
CA LEU A 18 -3.19 3.37 6.97
C LEU A 18 -2.97 2.07 6.20
N LYS A 19 -2.95 2.19 4.88
CA LYS A 19 -2.61 1.08 3.98
C LYS A 19 -1.14 1.19 3.56
N PRO A 20 -0.33 0.13 3.72
CA PRO A 20 1.09 0.16 3.39
C PRO A 20 1.36 -0.04 1.89
N ILE A 21 0.34 -0.51 1.14
CA ILE A 21 0.43 -0.85 -0.28
C ILE A 21 -0.83 -0.38 -1.01
N HIS A 22 -0.66 0.44 -2.04
CA HIS A 22 -1.72 0.78 -2.98
C HIS A 22 -1.60 -0.06 -4.25
N ILE A 23 -2.67 -0.75 -4.63
CA ILE A 23 -2.68 -1.68 -5.77
C ILE A 23 -3.58 -1.10 -6.85
N VAL A 24 -3.03 -0.94 -8.05
CA VAL A 24 -3.75 -0.45 -9.23
C VAL A 24 -3.71 -1.52 -10.32
N VAL A 25 -4.85 -1.81 -10.94
CA VAL A 25 -4.93 -2.69 -12.11
C VAL A 25 -5.33 -1.84 -13.30
N LYS A 26 -4.54 -1.87 -14.37
CA LYS A 26 -4.82 -1.20 -15.65
C LYS A 26 -4.88 -2.24 -16.77
N LYS A 27 -5.63 -1.95 -17.82
CA LYS A 27 -5.51 -2.68 -19.10
C LYS A 27 -4.62 -1.86 -20.03
N ASN A 28 -3.69 -2.51 -20.74
CA ASN A 28 -2.97 -1.86 -21.84
C ASN A 28 -3.84 -1.85 -23.12
N SER A 29 -3.33 -1.23 -24.18
CA SER A 29 -3.98 -1.18 -25.50
C SER A 29 -4.22 -2.57 -26.11
N SER A 30 -3.38 -3.55 -25.79
CA SER A 30 -3.51 -4.95 -26.24
C SER A 30 -4.52 -5.77 -25.43
N GLY A 31 -5.10 -5.21 -24.36
CA GLY A 31 -6.06 -5.88 -23.48
C GLY A 31 -5.46 -6.59 -22.27
N ASP A 32 -4.13 -6.66 -22.16
CA ASP A 32 -3.43 -7.30 -21.04
C ASP A 32 -3.60 -6.49 -19.74
N LYS A 33 -3.66 -7.22 -18.62
CA LYS A 33 -3.74 -6.61 -17.29
C LYS A 33 -2.35 -6.32 -16.75
N ILE A 34 -2.10 -5.05 -16.44
CA ILE A 34 -0.91 -4.59 -15.72
C ILE A 34 -1.30 -4.30 -14.27
N LYS A 35 -0.63 -4.94 -13.33
CA LYS A 35 -0.79 -4.68 -11.89
C LYS A 35 0.38 -3.85 -11.38
N TYR A 36 0.07 -2.78 -10.66
CA TYR A 36 1.05 -1.94 -9.98
C TYR A 36 0.85 -2.05 -8.48
N TYR A 37 1.92 -2.33 -7.76
CA TYR A 37 2.00 -2.35 -6.31
C TYR A 37 2.88 -1.19 -5.88
N TYR A 38 2.27 -0.14 -5.33
CA TYR A 38 2.98 1.01 -4.81
C TYR A 38 3.11 0.88 -3.29
N PHE A 39 4.33 0.77 -2.80
CA PHE A 39 4.63 0.64 -1.38
C PHE A 39 4.86 2.04 -0.77
N GLY A 40 4.18 2.33 0.33
CA GLY A 40 4.25 3.62 0.99
C GLY A 40 3.25 3.75 2.12
N ARG A 41 2.76 4.98 2.35
CA ARG A 41 1.76 5.30 3.36
C ARG A 41 0.55 5.89 2.67
N TYR A 42 -0.53 5.12 2.56
CA TYR A 42 -1.76 5.53 1.90
C TYR A 42 -2.89 5.59 2.90
N TRP A 43 -3.37 6.80 3.15
CA TRP A 43 -4.40 7.04 4.14
C TRP A 43 -5.78 6.91 3.52
N TYR A 44 -6.67 6.26 4.28
CA TYR A 44 -8.07 6.10 3.93
C TYR A 44 -8.95 6.52 5.10
N LYS A 45 -10.04 7.22 4.79
CA LYS A 45 -11.15 7.45 5.71
C LYS A 45 -12.18 6.34 5.54
N ILE A 46 -12.60 5.73 6.63
CA ILE A 46 -13.64 4.71 6.66
C ILE A 46 -14.96 5.39 7.00
N ILE A 47 -15.89 5.39 6.04
CA ILE A 47 -17.20 6.00 6.20
C ILE A 47 -18.25 4.88 6.31
N PRO A 48 -19.04 4.81 7.39
CA PRO A 48 -20.14 3.87 7.47
C PRO A 48 -21.24 4.28 6.47
N VAL A 49 -21.70 3.32 5.68
CA VAL A 49 -22.80 3.49 4.73
C VAL A 49 -23.94 2.57 5.16
N LYS A 50 -25.09 3.17 5.51
CA LYS A 50 -26.34 2.44 5.75
C LYS A 50 -26.91 2.02 4.39
N ARG A 51 -26.93 0.72 4.12
CA ARG A 51 -27.74 0.13 3.04
C ARG A 51 -28.92 -0.58 3.68
N LYS A 52 -30.07 -0.58 3.00
CA LYS A 52 -31.40 -0.97 3.51
C LYS A 52 -31.36 -2.13 4.53
N ASN A 53 -30.58 -3.20 4.31
CA ASN A 53 -30.46 -4.34 5.23
C ASN A 53 -29.01 -4.74 5.63
N ARG A 54 -27.97 -3.92 5.36
CA ARG A 54 -26.57 -4.28 5.71
C ARG A 54 -25.72 -3.07 6.10
N ARG A 55 -24.91 -3.22 7.15
CA ARG A 55 -23.80 -2.30 7.44
C ARG A 55 -22.71 -2.53 6.41
N SER A 56 -22.38 -1.49 5.64
CA SER A 56 -21.25 -1.48 4.71
C SER A 56 -20.32 -0.32 5.05
N ILE A 57 -19.04 -0.46 4.73
CA ILE A 57 -18.06 0.62 4.86
C ILE A 57 -17.60 1.08 3.48
N LYS A 58 -17.46 2.39 3.32
CA LYS A 58 -16.83 3.02 2.15
C LYS A 58 -15.44 3.48 2.54
N TRP A 59 -14.45 3.07 1.77
CA TRP A 59 -13.06 3.51 1.89
C TRP A 59 -12.86 4.71 0.98
N VAL A 60 -12.51 5.86 1.55
CA VAL A 60 -12.22 7.08 0.80
C VAL A 60 -10.73 7.37 0.92
N TYR A 61 -10.00 7.37 -0.20
CA TYR A 61 -8.59 7.73 -0.21
C TYR A 61 -8.42 9.21 0.14
N VAL A 62 -7.55 9.51 1.10
CA VAL A 62 -7.31 10.90 1.57
C VAL A 62 -5.90 11.42 1.28
N GLY A 63 -5.02 10.59 0.73
CA GLY A 63 -3.67 11.00 0.32
C GLY A 63 -2.55 10.20 0.99
N LYS A 64 -1.32 10.69 0.84
CA LYS A 64 -0.11 10.08 1.41
C LYS A 64 0.33 10.69 2.75
N ASN A 65 -0.13 11.90 3.05
CA ASN A 65 0.21 12.62 4.26
C ASN A 65 -0.73 12.26 5.41
N LYS A 66 -0.22 12.37 6.66
CA LYS A 66 -1.00 12.14 7.87
C LYS A 66 -2.21 13.10 7.87
N PRO A 67 -3.46 12.59 7.96
CA PRO A 67 -4.65 13.40 7.71
C PRO A 67 -5.03 14.32 8.89
N LEU A 68 -4.59 13.98 10.10
CA LEU A 68 -4.80 14.78 11.31
C LEU A 68 -3.49 14.87 12.09
N SER A 69 -3.17 16.05 12.62
CA SER A 69 -1.94 16.30 13.36
C SER A 69 -1.86 15.50 14.67
N ASN A 70 -3.00 15.27 15.32
CA ASN A 70 -3.11 14.58 16.61
C ASN A 70 -3.06 13.04 16.52
N LEU A 71 -2.99 12.47 15.31
CA LEU A 71 -2.76 11.02 15.17
C LEU A 71 -1.30 10.69 15.51
N PRO A 72 -1.03 9.54 16.13
CA PRO A 72 0.34 9.05 16.32
C PRO A 72 1.06 8.96 14.99
N ASP A 73 2.39 9.06 15.00
CA ASP A 73 3.16 8.94 13.77
C ASP A 73 3.12 7.51 13.22
N PRO A 74 2.93 7.36 11.89
CA PRO A 74 2.81 6.04 11.30
C PRO A 74 4.13 5.29 11.37
N PRO A 75 4.10 3.95 11.55
CA PRO A 75 5.31 3.14 11.52
C PRO A 75 6.02 3.29 10.18
N ARG A 76 7.34 3.16 10.20
CA ARG A 76 8.17 3.24 8.99
C ARG A 76 7.83 2.09 8.05
N ASN A 77 7.67 2.37 6.76
CA ASN A 77 7.55 1.34 5.73
C ASN A 77 8.94 1.11 5.11
N PRO A 78 9.57 -0.07 5.29
CA PRO A 78 10.91 -0.34 4.76
C PRO A 78 10.95 -0.36 3.22
N LEU A 79 9.80 -0.54 2.58
CA LEU A 79 9.65 -0.54 1.12
C LEU A 79 9.08 0.78 0.59
N GLU A 80 9.07 1.85 1.40
CA GLU A 80 8.53 3.14 0.98
C GLU A 80 9.21 3.64 -0.30
N GLY A 81 8.39 3.98 -1.31
CA GLY A 81 8.86 4.42 -2.62
C GLY A 81 9.19 3.29 -3.61
N LEU A 82 9.06 2.02 -3.20
CA LEU A 82 9.14 0.88 -4.11
C LEU A 82 7.86 0.77 -4.94
N VAL A 83 8.02 0.48 -6.22
CA VAL A 83 6.94 0.12 -7.14
C VAL A 83 7.27 -1.21 -7.79
N ILE A 84 6.34 -2.16 -7.70
CA ILE A 84 6.42 -3.41 -8.44
C ILE A 84 5.33 -3.38 -9.51
N LYS A 85 5.74 -3.50 -10.78
CA LYS A 85 4.84 -3.63 -11.92
C LYS A 85 4.91 -5.06 -12.43
N ILE A 86 3.76 -5.71 -12.52
CA ILE A 86 3.60 -7.06 -13.03
C ILE A 86 2.75 -7.01 -14.30
N SER A 87 3.29 -7.52 -15.39
CA SER A 87 2.61 -7.62 -16.68
C SER A 87 3.03 -8.92 -17.37
N ASN A 88 2.06 -9.78 -17.66
CA ASN A 88 2.29 -11.12 -18.23
C ASN A 88 3.34 -11.87 -17.40
N GLU A 89 4.46 -12.28 -18.01
CA GLU A 89 5.57 -12.98 -17.35
C GLU A 89 6.70 -12.05 -16.90
N ARG A 90 6.50 -10.72 -16.99
CA ARG A 90 7.51 -9.72 -16.64
C ARG A 90 7.20 -9.05 -15.30
N ILE A 91 8.22 -8.98 -14.45
CA ILE A 91 8.23 -8.19 -13.22
C ILE A 91 9.24 -7.06 -13.37
N GLU A 92 8.78 -5.82 -13.25
CA GLU A 92 9.62 -4.64 -13.20
C GLU A 92 9.61 -4.08 -11.76
N ILE A 93 10.80 -3.90 -11.19
CA ILE A 93 10.99 -3.35 -9.86
C ILE A 93 11.62 -1.97 -10.01
N ILE A 94 10.91 -0.95 -9.53
CA ILE A 94 11.27 0.46 -9.70
C ILE A 94 11.38 1.08 -8.31
N SER A 95 12.53 1.66 -7.99
CA SER A 95 12.71 2.44 -6.77
C SER A 95 13.77 3.50 -6.99
N SER A 96 13.56 4.70 -6.43
CA SER A 96 14.60 5.73 -6.35
C SER A 96 15.60 5.44 -5.22
N ASN A 97 15.28 4.54 -4.30
CA ASN A 97 16.14 4.16 -3.19
C ASN A 97 17.04 2.99 -3.58
N LYS A 98 18.33 3.27 -3.83
CA LYS A 98 19.32 2.27 -4.23
C LYS A 98 19.45 1.12 -3.22
N ASN A 99 19.36 1.40 -1.92
CA ASN A 99 19.50 0.37 -0.90
C ASN A 99 18.38 -0.68 -0.96
N ILE A 100 17.15 -0.26 -1.29
CA ILE A 100 16.03 -1.19 -1.48
C ILE A 100 16.34 -2.14 -2.65
N LEU A 101 16.82 -1.59 -3.77
CA LEU A 101 17.16 -2.39 -4.95
C LEU A 101 18.29 -3.39 -4.67
N GLU A 102 19.35 -2.97 -3.98
CA GLU A 102 20.47 -3.86 -3.64
C GLU A 102 20.04 -4.98 -2.68
N ASN A 103 19.21 -4.68 -1.68
CA ASN A 103 18.67 -5.71 -0.79
C ASN A 103 17.79 -6.72 -1.54
N ILE A 104 16.95 -6.26 -2.47
CA ILE A 104 16.14 -7.15 -3.31
C ILE A 104 17.02 -8.02 -4.20
N LYS A 105 18.04 -7.44 -4.84
CA LYS A 105 18.99 -8.21 -5.67
C LYS A 105 19.69 -9.31 -4.87
N LYS A 106 20.13 -8.99 -3.65
CA LYS A 106 20.74 -9.98 -2.74
C LYS A 106 19.79 -11.13 -2.46
N LEU A 107 18.55 -10.83 -2.06
CA LEU A 107 17.51 -11.83 -1.79
C LEU A 107 17.23 -12.72 -3.00
N LEU A 108 17.17 -12.14 -4.20
CA LEU A 108 16.91 -12.91 -5.43
C LEU A 108 18.07 -13.86 -5.77
N ARG A 109 19.32 -13.47 -5.48
CA ARG A 109 20.48 -14.35 -5.67
C ARG A 109 20.45 -15.53 -4.70
N GLU A 110 20.14 -15.27 -3.44
CA GLU A 110 20.03 -16.29 -2.39
C GLU A 110 18.89 -17.28 -2.69
N ALA A 111 17.76 -16.82 -3.22
CA ALA A 111 16.64 -17.67 -3.61
C ALA A 111 16.90 -18.50 -4.88
N SER A 112 17.99 -18.26 -5.59
CA SER A 112 18.37 -18.97 -6.83
C SER A 112 19.45 -20.04 -6.59
N GLN A 113 19.88 -20.23 -5.33
CA GLN A 113 20.80 -21.27 -4.89
C GLN A 113 20.03 -22.42 -4.24
#